data_AF-A0A0X8L917-F1
#
_entry.id   AF-A0A0X8L917-F1
#
_cell.length_a   1.000
_cell.length_b   1.000
_cell.length_c   1.000
_cell.angle_alpha   90.00
_cell.angle_beta   90.00
_cell.angle_gamma   90.00
#
_symmetry.space_group_name_H-M   'P 1'
#
loop_
_entity.id
_entity.type
_entity.pdbx_description
1 polymer ?
#
loop_
_entity_poly.entity_id
_entity_poly.type
_entity_poly.pdbx_seq_one_letter_code
_entity_poly.pdbx_strand_id
1 'polypeptide(L)'
;MLVLAAIAVLVTMTAVFLGKLSATTATLSVVLAASILAIRPRNELLRLFKLFLLATFCVLPAWQLAAGDAIYLDLLKEDSTSVLLWFFLSVAGIWVLKISLDLAQRRLIERDNTPADQSGVTGLVYFFTLTSVAAIAFIYLKLGGYAKIVELYDERLQSSVTGYDPLGGLGIVQALANTAPLWIFVCLTLRPRCSRLMTTVAFAQIGVLGWLASGVFGNRQGIIFAYLFAASIYHFLVAPISRRTAKMSAILMAVVALVLMPIKFGIDYSDLGNLTERFADQRSLELSMGPVSFFLFRDLSRFDVQTQAIETVTKNTYDLPMGRSFVGAAASVIPKALWEDRPSTFAEEKSDIVNEVQSSGDAETTLLFGMPGEFLANFGLIGYVLSFSLPALLMVAVNSISGSRNRKWLPLKVVLMPLPFLFFLFDSNVLAYYVVRWIVLFALPMAFVLRFSEDHNKAAAFGGPTS
;
A
#
# COMPACT_ATOMS: atom_id res chain seq x y z
N MET A 1 -8.41 -8.20 17.95
CA MET A 1 -7.28 -7.60 18.68
C MET A 1 -6.69 -8.59 19.68
N LEU A 2 -7.43 -9.05 20.68
CA LEU A 2 -6.94 -10.05 21.65
C LEU A 2 -6.44 -11.34 21.00
N VAL A 3 -7.10 -11.84 19.95
CA VAL A 3 -6.65 -13.04 19.22
C VAL A 3 -5.31 -12.83 18.51
N LEU A 4 -5.07 -11.71 17.84
CA LEU A 4 -3.80 -11.44 17.17
C LEU A 4 -2.67 -11.15 18.16
N ALA A 5 -2.97 -10.46 19.26
CA ALA A 5 -2.03 -10.29 20.36
C ALA A 5 -1.70 -11.65 21.02
N ALA A 6 -2.70 -12.51 21.21
CA ALA A 6 -2.51 -13.87 21.72
C ALA A 6 -1.72 -14.74 20.74
N ILE A 7 -1.93 -14.61 19.43
CA ILE A 7 -1.11 -15.28 18.40
C ILE A 7 0.32 -14.77 18.45
N ALA A 8 0.54 -13.45 18.52
CA ALA A 8 1.89 -12.88 18.63
C ALA A 8 2.62 -13.42 19.88
N VAL A 9 1.93 -13.41 21.03
CA VAL A 9 2.47 -13.96 22.29
C VAL A 9 2.71 -15.46 22.17
N LEU A 10 1.78 -16.22 21.61
CA LEU A 10 1.91 -17.67 21.43
C LEU A 10 3.06 -18.03 20.50
N VAL A 11 3.19 -17.36 19.35
CA VAL A 11 4.28 -17.56 18.40
C VAL A 11 5.61 -17.23 19.05
N THR A 12 5.70 -16.09 19.75
CA THR A 12 6.91 -15.66 20.47
C THR A 12 7.28 -16.67 21.56
N MET A 13 6.31 -17.09 22.38
CA MET A 13 6.52 -18.06 23.47
C MET A 13 6.90 -19.45 22.93
N THR A 14 6.27 -19.88 21.83
CA THR A 14 6.60 -21.16 21.17
C THR A 14 8.01 -21.12 20.60
N ALA A 15 8.40 -20.03 19.96
CA ALA A 15 9.73 -19.86 19.40
C ALA A 15 10.82 -19.79 20.49
N VAL A 16 10.56 -19.12 21.62
CA VAL A 16 11.44 -19.15 22.80
C VAL A 16 11.57 -20.56 23.35
N PHE A 17 10.45 -21.27 23.52
CA PHE A 17 10.45 -22.63 24.05
C PHE A 17 11.21 -23.60 23.15
N LEU A 18 11.16 -23.39 21.83
CA LEU A 18 11.92 -24.17 20.84
C LEU A 18 13.39 -23.76 20.73
N GLY A 19 13.88 -22.81 21.54
CA GLY A 19 15.26 -22.33 21.48
C GLY A 19 15.60 -21.55 20.20
N LYS A 20 14.58 -21.02 19.51
CA LYS A 20 14.69 -20.27 18.25
C LYS A 20 14.55 -18.75 18.41
N LEU A 21 14.46 -18.28 19.65
CA LEU A 21 14.39 -16.87 20.03
C LEU A 21 15.09 -16.67 21.36
N SER A 22 16.06 -15.77 21.39
CA SER A 22 16.75 -15.38 22.62
C SER A 22 15.76 -14.75 23.59
N ALA A 23 16.01 -14.94 24.90
CA ALA A 23 15.17 -14.34 25.94
C ALA A 23 15.08 -12.80 25.81
N THR A 24 16.17 -12.16 25.36
CA THR A 24 16.24 -10.72 25.13
C THR A 24 15.31 -10.30 23.99
N THR A 25 15.41 -10.96 22.83
CA THR A 25 14.61 -10.65 21.63
C THR A 25 13.12 -10.89 21.90
N ALA A 26 12.79 -11.97 22.62
CA ALA A 26 11.43 -12.25 23.04
C ALA A 26 10.88 -11.17 24.00
N THR A 27 11.68 -10.74 24.97
CA THR A 27 11.30 -9.66 25.89
C THR A 27 11.03 -8.36 25.14
N LEU A 28 11.90 -7.99 24.21
CA LEU A 28 11.73 -6.81 23.37
C LEU A 28 10.48 -6.90 22.47
N SER A 29 10.19 -8.07 21.90
CA SER A 29 8.97 -8.31 21.14
C SER A 29 7.71 -8.13 22.01
N VAL A 30 7.72 -8.62 23.24
CA VAL A 30 6.62 -8.42 24.21
C VAL A 30 6.46 -6.95 24.58
N VAL A 31 7.56 -6.22 24.83
CA VAL A 31 7.53 -4.78 25.11
C VAL A 31 6.97 -3.99 23.92
N LEU A 32 7.34 -4.36 22.69
CA LEU A 32 6.82 -3.76 21.46
C LEU A 32 5.32 -4.02 21.31
N ALA A 33 4.88 -5.26 21.50
CA ALA A 33 3.47 -5.62 21.49
C ALA A 33 2.67 -4.84 22.55
N ALA A 34 3.19 -4.75 23.78
CA ALA A 34 2.59 -3.97 24.85
C ALA A 34 2.49 -2.48 24.51
N SER A 35 3.54 -1.91 23.89
CA SER A 35 3.57 -0.52 23.44
C SER A 35 2.51 -0.24 22.37
N ILE A 36 2.33 -1.15 21.40
CA ILE A 36 1.27 -1.06 20.39
C ILE A 36 -0.12 -1.23 21.06
N LEU A 37 -0.24 -2.15 22.02
CA LEU A 37 -1.47 -2.37 22.77
C LEU A 37 -1.87 -1.15 23.63
N ALA A 38 -0.92 -0.32 24.04
CA ALA A 38 -1.17 0.93 24.76
C ALA A 38 -1.80 2.03 23.87
N ILE A 39 -1.75 1.90 22.53
CA ILE A 39 -2.44 2.83 21.62
C ILE A 39 -3.95 2.68 21.80
N ARG A 40 -4.62 3.79 22.12
CA ARG A 40 -6.07 3.84 22.35
C ARG A 40 -6.85 3.78 21.03
N PRO A 41 -7.71 2.76 20.80
CA PRO A 41 -8.44 2.60 19.55
C PRO A 41 -9.67 3.54 19.48
N ARG A 42 -9.43 4.83 19.22
CA ARG A 42 -10.46 5.89 19.28
C ARG A 42 -11.51 5.81 18.17
N ASN A 43 -11.16 5.24 17.02
CA ASN A 43 -12.05 5.03 15.87
C ASN A 43 -11.72 3.70 15.17
N GLU A 44 -12.52 3.30 14.18
CA GLU A 44 -12.32 2.02 13.47
C GLU A 44 -11.00 2.00 12.69
N LEU A 45 -10.60 3.13 12.10
CA LEU A 45 -9.33 3.24 11.38
C LEU A 45 -8.13 2.93 12.29
N LEU A 46 -8.11 3.49 13.50
CA LEU A 46 -7.09 3.24 14.52
C LEU A 46 -7.13 1.80 15.03
N ARG A 47 -8.31 1.16 15.11
CA ARG A 47 -8.42 -0.27 15.45
C ARG A 47 -7.73 -1.13 14.40
N LEU A 48 -8.02 -0.88 13.13
CA LEU A 48 -7.41 -1.61 12.02
C LEU A 48 -5.91 -1.35 11.94
N PHE A 49 -5.49 -0.11 12.15
CA PHE A 49 -4.08 0.23 12.14
C PHE A 49 -3.30 -0.39 13.30
N LYS A 50 -3.88 -0.43 14.49
CA LYS A 50 -3.30 -1.15 15.62
C LYS A 50 -3.14 -2.65 15.34
N LEU A 51 -4.11 -3.26 14.65
CA LEU A 51 -3.99 -4.65 14.19
C LEU A 51 -2.87 -4.82 13.17
N PHE A 52 -2.76 -3.88 12.22
CA PHE A 52 -1.68 -3.84 11.24
C PHE A 52 -0.31 -3.74 11.92
N LEU A 53 -0.13 -2.82 12.87
CA LEU A 53 1.14 -2.68 13.61
C LEU A 53 1.51 -3.96 14.36
N LEU A 54 0.56 -4.61 15.03
CA LEU A 54 0.81 -5.91 15.69
C LEU A 54 1.26 -6.98 14.70
N ALA A 55 0.64 -7.03 13.52
CA ALA A 55 1.02 -7.99 12.49
C ALA A 55 2.43 -7.70 11.96
N THR A 56 2.69 -6.46 11.52
CA THR A 56 3.95 -6.05 10.88
C THR A 56 5.13 -6.00 11.82
N PHE A 57 4.96 -5.58 13.08
CA PHE A 57 6.08 -5.38 14.00
C PHE A 57 6.25 -6.49 15.05
N CYS A 58 5.26 -7.36 15.23
CA CYS A 58 5.34 -8.43 16.23
C CYS A 58 5.16 -9.81 15.61
N VAL A 59 4.02 -10.09 14.97
CA VAL A 59 3.69 -11.44 14.48
C VAL A 59 4.65 -11.87 13.37
N LEU A 60 4.79 -11.05 12.33
CA LEU A 60 5.58 -11.41 11.15
C LEU A 60 7.09 -11.45 11.43
N PRO A 61 7.71 -10.50 12.17
CA PRO A 61 9.11 -10.61 12.53
C PRO A 61 9.42 -11.81 13.44
N ALA A 62 8.58 -12.06 14.45
CA ALA A 62 8.76 -13.22 15.32
C ALA A 62 8.61 -14.54 14.57
N TRP A 63 7.67 -14.60 13.61
CA TRP A 63 7.54 -15.77 12.75
C TRP A 63 8.76 -15.91 11.84
N GLN A 64 9.23 -14.85 11.18
CA GLN A 64 10.42 -14.91 10.32
C GLN A 64 11.65 -15.42 11.08
N LEU A 65 11.91 -14.90 12.29
CA LEU A 65 13.00 -15.37 13.17
C LEU A 65 12.82 -16.84 13.57
N ALA A 66 11.61 -17.25 13.96
CA ALA A 66 11.33 -18.63 14.35
C ALA A 66 11.38 -19.62 13.17
N ALA A 67 11.11 -19.16 11.95
CA ALA A 67 11.24 -19.95 10.74
C ALA A 67 12.70 -20.09 10.31
N GLY A 68 13.52 -19.03 10.53
CA GLY A 68 14.87 -18.94 10.00
C GLY A 68 14.90 -18.56 8.52
N ASP A 69 13.83 -17.95 7.99
CA ASP A 69 13.66 -17.68 6.56
C ASP A 69 14.49 -16.45 6.11
N ALA A 70 15.64 -16.70 5.48
CA ALA A 70 16.55 -15.72 4.88
C ALA A 70 16.19 -15.38 3.41
N ILE A 71 15.10 -14.66 3.21
CA ILE A 71 14.58 -14.40 1.86
C ILE A 71 15.44 -13.33 1.16
N TYR A 72 16.27 -13.61 0.13
CA TYR A 72 17.18 -12.66 -0.58
C TYR A 72 18.31 -11.99 0.21
N LEU A 73 18.20 -11.92 1.54
CA LEU A 73 19.21 -11.33 2.42
C LEU A 73 19.45 -12.32 3.55
N ASP A 74 20.70 -12.42 3.97
CA ASP A 74 21.06 -13.20 5.16
C ASP A 74 20.23 -12.72 6.34
N LEU A 75 19.53 -13.65 7.00
CA LEU A 75 18.80 -13.33 8.20
C LEU A 75 19.82 -13.17 9.32
N LEU A 76 19.96 -11.94 9.82
CA LEU A 76 20.83 -11.66 10.94
C LEU A 76 20.39 -12.46 12.16
N LYS A 77 21.38 -12.92 12.94
CA LYS A 77 21.12 -13.65 14.18
C LYS A 77 20.23 -12.81 15.09
N GLU A 78 19.32 -13.49 15.76
CA GLU A 78 18.33 -12.90 16.67
C GLU A 78 18.92 -12.03 17.79
N ASP A 79 20.17 -12.30 18.18
CA ASP A 79 20.94 -11.63 19.22
C ASP A 79 21.92 -10.59 18.66
N SER A 80 21.96 -10.40 17.33
CA SER A 80 22.80 -9.38 16.71
C SER A 80 22.38 -7.97 17.14
N THR A 81 23.37 -7.08 17.20
CA THR A 81 23.16 -5.68 17.58
C THR A 81 22.10 -5.01 16.69
N SER A 82 22.09 -5.29 15.39
CA SER A 82 21.15 -4.70 14.43
C SER A 82 19.71 -5.15 14.67
N VAL A 83 19.49 -6.44 14.99
CA VAL A 83 18.17 -6.96 15.35
C VAL A 83 17.67 -6.35 16.66
N LEU A 84 18.51 -6.31 17.70
CA LEU A 84 18.15 -5.69 18.97
C LEU A 84 17.84 -4.20 18.79
N LEU A 85 18.65 -3.48 18.01
CA LEU A 85 18.46 -2.07 17.72
C LEU A 85 17.17 -1.83 16.93
N TRP A 86 16.82 -2.70 15.97
CA TRP A 86 15.53 -2.63 15.27
C TRP A 86 14.34 -2.66 16.24
N PHE A 87 14.36 -3.56 17.22
CA PHE A 87 13.32 -3.62 18.24
C PHE A 87 13.30 -2.35 19.10
N PHE A 88 14.45 -1.86 19.57
CA PHE A 88 14.51 -0.62 20.35
C PHE A 88 13.98 0.59 19.58
N LEU A 89 14.39 0.76 18.33
CA LEU A 89 13.93 1.84 17.46
C LEU A 89 12.44 1.72 17.15
N SER A 90 11.94 0.50 16.93
CA SER A 90 10.50 0.25 16.73
C SER A 90 9.69 0.61 17.98
N VAL A 91 10.17 0.23 19.18
CA VAL A 91 9.53 0.62 20.46
C VAL A 91 9.50 2.15 20.59
N ALA A 92 10.64 2.81 20.37
CA ALA A 92 10.73 4.27 20.43
C ALA A 92 9.79 4.95 19.41
N GLY A 93 9.78 4.46 18.16
CA GLY A 93 8.89 4.94 17.10
C GLY A 93 7.41 4.78 17.46
N ILE A 94 7.00 3.63 18.00
CA ILE A 94 5.64 3.40 18.47
C ILE A 94 5.25 4.36 19.61
N TRP A 95 6.18 4.69 20.50
CA TRP A 95 5.92 5.71 21.54
C TRP A 95 5.78 7.12 20.95
N VAL A 96 6.59 7.50 19.96
CA VAL A 96 6.43 8.77 19.22
C VAL A 96 5.06 8.83 18.52
N LEU A 97 4.67 7.74 17.84
CA LEU A 97 3.36 7.60 17.21
C LEU A 97 2.24 7.76 18.24
N LYS A 98 2.32 7.03 19.36
CA LYS A 98 1.32 7.07 20.43
C LYS A 98 1.18 8.48 21.01
N ILE A 99 2.29 9.14 21.36
CA ILE A 99 2.29 10.50 21.89
C ILE A 99 1.65 11.46 20.87
N SER A 100 2.01 11.36 19.59
CA SER A 100 1.43 12.17 18.52
C SER A 100 -0.09 11.99 18.40
N LEU A 101 -0.58 10.75 18.49
CA LEU A 101 -2.01 10.44 18.47
C LEU A 101 -2.73 10.95 19.73
N ASP A 102 -2.12 10.82 20.90
CA ASP A 102 -2.67 11.31 22.17
C ASP A 102 -2.77 12.83 22.20
N LEU A 103 -1.76 13.55 21.68
CA LEU A 103 -1.78 15.00 21.51
C LEU A 103 -2.90 15.44 20.54
N ALA A 104 -3.15 14.66 19.50
CA ALA A 104 -4.19 14.93 18.51
C ALA A 104 -5.57 14.34 18.87
N GLN A 105 -5.77 13.83 20.09
CA GLN A 105 -6.96 13.05 20.47
C GLN A 105 -8.30 13.72 20.12
N ARG A 106 -8.41 15.04 20.29
CA ARG A 106 -9.65 15.80 20.00
C ARG A 106 -10.01 15.77 18.52
N ARG A 107 -9.00 15.68 17.64
CA ARG A 107 -9.17 15.64 16.18
C ARG A 107 -9.43 14.23 15.64
N LEU A 108 -9.34 13.19 16.48
CA LEU A 108 -9.51 11.79 16.09
C LEU A 108 -10.90 11.21 16.43
N ILE A 109 -11.72 11.96 17.17
CA ILE A 109 -13.10 11.58 17.48
C ILE A 109 -13.91 11.60 16.18
N GLU A 110 -14.59 10.49 15.87
CA GLU A 110 -15.51 10.41 14.74
C GLU A 110 -16.70 11.35 15.00
N ARG A 111 -17.04 12.17 14.00
CA ARG A 111 -18.27 12.95 13.99
C ARG A 111 -19.34 12.17 13.25
N ASP A 112 -20.58 12.23 13.75
CA ASP A 112 -21.70 11.46 13.20
C ASP A 112 -21.85 11.67 11.69
N ASN A 113 -21.78 10.55 10.96
CA ASN A 113 -22.09 10.51 9.54
C ASN A 113 -23.59 10.25 9.41
N THR A 114 -24.38 11.30 9.23
CA THR A 114 -25.77 11.14 8.78
C THR A 114 -25.80 10.39 7.45
N PRO A 115 -26.82 9.53 7.20
CA PRO A 115 -26.96 8.83 5.94
C PRO A 115 -27.04 9.81 4.74
N ALA A 116 -26.64 9.30 3.57
CA ALA A 116 -26.57 10.09 2.35
C ALA A 116 -27.96 10.33 1.75
N ASP A 117 -28.26 11.59 1.41
CA ASP A 117 -29.24 11.91 0.37
C ASP A 117 -28.66 11.52 -1.00
N GLN A 118 -29.51 11.39 -2.01
CA GLN A 118 -29.10 10.98 -3.36
C GLN A 118 -27.94 11.85 -3.89
N SER A 119 -26.81 11.21 -4.17
CA SER A 119 -25.65 11.84 -4.82
C SER A 119 -25.67 11.58 -6.33
N GLY A 120 -25.31 12.60 -7.11
CA GLY A 120 -25.15 12.52 -8.57
C GLY A 120 -23.78 13.01 -9.02
N VAL A 121 -23.52 12.89 -10.32
CA VAL A 121 -22.27 13.32 -10.96
C VAL A 121 -22.52 14.33 -12.08
N THR A 122 -21.60 15.26 -12.29
CA THR A 122 -21.62 16.21 -13.42
C THR A 122 -21.19 15.54 -14.73
N GLY A 123 -21.44 16.20 -15.87
CA GLY A 123 -20.97 15.73 -17.18
C GLY A 123 -19.43 15.58 -17.29
N LEU A 124 -18.66 16.29 -16.46
CA LEU A 124 -17.19 16.20 -16.44
C LEU A 124 -16.68 14.79 -16.09
N VAL A 125 -17.48 13.97 -15.40
CA VAL A 125 -17.13 12.58 -15.11
C VAL A 125 -16.90 11.77 -16.39
N TYR A 126 -17.67 12.05 -17.46
CA TYR A 126 -17.53 11.38 -18.74
C TYR A 126 -16.27 11.83 -19.48
N PHE A 127 -15.85 13.08 -19.29
CA PHE A 127 -14.57 13.57 -19.79
C PHE A 127 -13.40 12.79 -19.17
N PHE A 128 -13.31 12.73 -17.83
CA PHE A 128 -12.26 11.95 -17.15
C PHE A 128 -12.32 10.45 -17.49
N THR A 129 -13.52 9.89 -17.64
CA THR A 129 -13.70 8.51 -18.12
C THR A 129 -13.12 8.33 -19.52
N LEU A 130 -13.46 9.21 -20.46
CA LEU A 130 -12.96 9.12 -21.84
C LEU A 130 -11.44 9.30 -21.89
N THR A 131 -10.87 10.27 -21.17
CA THR A 131 -9.42 10.50 -21.16
C THR A 131 -8.66 9.32 -20.55
N SER A 132 -9.18 8.71 -19.47
CA SER A 132 -8.54 7.54 -18.84
C SER A 132 -8.63 6.28 -19.69
N VAL A 133 -9.75 6.06 -20.40
CA VAL A 133 -9.87 4.97 -21.38
C VAL A 133 -8.98 5.22 -22.60
N ALA A 134 -8.91 6.46 -23.08
CA ALA A 134 -8.01 6.85 -24.17
C ALA A 134 -6.54 6.61 -23.79
N ALA A 135 -6.16 6.81 -22.52
CA ALA A 135 -4.83 6.49 -22.02
C ALA A 135 -4.52 4.98 -22.07
N ILE A 136 -5.50 4.11 -21.74
CA ILE A 136 -5.36 2.66 -21.94
C ILE A 136 -5.16 2.37 -23.43
N ALA A 137 -6.06 2.86 -24.29
CA ALA A 137 -5.96 2.62 -25.73
C ALA A 137 -4.62 3.09 -26.31
N PHE A 138 -4.14 4.26 -25.90
CA PHE A 138 -2.86 4.81 -26.32
C PHE A 138 -1.68 3.92 -25.92
N ILE A 139 -1.65 3.41 -24.68
CA ILE A 139 -0.59 2.48 -24.24
C ILE A 139 -0.58 1.22 -25.12
N TYR A 140 -1.76 0.64 -25.37
CA TYR A 140 -1.87 -0.55 -26.21
C TYR A 140 -1.46 -0.29 -27.66
N LEU A 141 -1.87 0.84 -28.24
CA LEU A 141 -1.46 1.21 -29.60
C LEU A 141 0.05 1.46 -29.69
N LYS A 142 0.62 2.17 -28.71
CA LYS A 142 2.06 2.49 -28.70
C LYS A 142 2.94 1.26 -28.51
N LEU A 143 2.49 0.28 -27.71
CA LEU A 143 3.25 -0.93 -27.40
C LEU A 143 2.95 -2.11 -28.33
N GLY A 144 2.09 -1.95 -29.34
CA GLY A 144 1.82 -3.00 -30.33
C GLY A 144 0.76 -4.03 -29.92
N GLY A 145 -0.14 -3.67 -29.01
CA GLY A 145 -1.29 -4.48 -28.59
C GLY A 145 -0.99 -5.44 -27.44
N TYR A 146 -1.98 -6.25 -27.07
CA TYR A 146 -1.89 -7.12 -25.88
C TYR A 146 -0.75 -8.13 -25.97
N ALA A 147 -0.64 -8.83 -27.10
CA ALA A 147 0.37 -9.89 -27.28
C ALA A 147 1.79 -9.33 -27.13
N LYS A 148 2.08 -8.18 -27.75
CA LYS A 148 3.40 -7.55 -27.64
C LYS A 148 3.67 -7.03 -26.23
N ILE A 149 2.67 -6.53 -25.51
CA ILE A 149 2.86 -6.14 -24.10
C ILE A 149 3.25 -7.34 -23.23
N VAL A 150 2.61 -8.50 -23.43
CA VAL A 150 2.97 -9.71 -22.68
C VAL A 150 4.41 -10.11 -22.99
N GLU A 151 4.80 -10.11 -24.27
CA GLU A 151 6.19 -10.38 -24.69
C GLU A 151 7.18 -9.39 -24.07
N LEU A 152 6.89 -8.09 -24.09
CA LEU A 152 7.74 -7.05 -23.47
C LEU A 152 7.84 -7.22 -21.94
N TYR A 153 6.80 -7.74 -21.30
CA TYR A 153 6.83 -8.04 -19.87
C TYR A 153 7.67 -9.29 -19.59
N ASP A 154 7.59 -10.32 -20.43
CA ASP A 154 8.44 -11.52 -20.32
C ASP A 154 9.91 -11.18 -20.57
N GLU A 155 10.21 -10.35 -21.57
CA GLU A 155 11.56 -9.81 -21.83
C GLU A 155 12.11 -9.06 -20.60
N ARG A 156 11.26 -8.25 -19.95
CA ARG A 156 11.63 -7.55 -18.70
C ARG A 156 11.94 -8.51 -17.55
N LEU A 157 11.21 -9.63 -17.44
CA LEU A 157 11.48 -10.63 -16.42
C LEU A 157 12.80 -11.36 -16.67
N GLN A 158 13.22 -11.52 -17.93
CA GLN A 158 14.45 -12.22 -18.31
C GLN A 158 15.71 -11.34 -18.27
N SER A 159 15.61 -10.05 -18.59
CA SER A 159 16.76 -9.15 -18.80
C SER A 159 17.20 -8.33 -17.59
N SER A 160 16.53 -8.50 -16.44
CA SER A 160 16.53 -7.67 -15.20
C SER A 160 15.40 -6.62 -15.17
N VAL A 161 14.66 -6.62 -14.05
CA VAL A 161 13.46 -5.77 -13.83
C VAL A 161 13.79 -4.28 -13.83
N THR A 162 15.05 -3.92 -13.60
CA THR A 162 15.60 -2.56 -13.49
C THR A 162 16.25 -2.08 -14.78
N GLY A 163 16.83 -2.98 -15.60
CA GLY A 163 17.50 -2.62 -16.86
C GLY A 163 16.56 -2.31 -18.03
N TYR A 164 15.35 -2.87 -18.04
CA TYR A 164 14.37 -2.66 -19.11
C TYR A 164 12.99 -2.28 -18.58
N ASP A 165 12.53 -1.06 -18.90
CA ASP A 165 11.16 -0.61 -18.62
C ASP A 165 10.40 -0.34 -19.93
N PRO A 166 9.48 -1.24 -20.34
CA PRO A 166 8.68 -1.03 -21.56
C PRO A 166 7.74 0.18 -21.46
N LEU A 167 7.53 0.71 -20.25
CA LEU A 167 6.72 1.89 -19.99
C LEU A 167 7.55 3.16 -19.79
N GLY A 168 8.84 3.12 -20.15
CA GLY A 168 9.73 4.27 -20.11
C GLY A 168 9.09 5.53 -20.70
N GLY A 169 8.97 6.57 -19.89
CA GLY A 169 8.37 7.86 -20.29
C GLY A 169 6.83 7.90 -20.32
N LEU A 170 6.13 6.81 -20.02
CA LEU A 170 4.66 6.74 -20.00
C LEU A 170 4.05 6.85 -18.60
N GLY A 171 4.83 7.16 -17.56
CA GLY A 171 4.39 7.08 -16.16
C GLY A 171 3.07 7.80 -15.85
N ILE A 172 2.88 9.05 -16.31
CA ILE A 172 1.63 9.81 -16.10
C ILE A 172 0.47 9.21 -16.91
N VAL A 173 0.74 8.80 -18.16
CA VAL A 173 -0.27 8.18 -19.03
C VAL A 173 -0.76 6.88 -18.40
N GLN A 174 0.17 6.07 -17.88
CA GLN A 174 -0.14 4.86 -17.15
C GLN A 174 -0.88 5.17 -15.84
N ALA A 175 -0.48 6.19 -15.09
CA ALA A 175 -1.19 6.60 -13.89
C ALA A 175 -2.65 6.97 -14.20
N LEU A 176 -2.90 7.70 -15.29
CA LEU A 176 -4.24 8.05 -15.75
C LEU A 176 -5.02 6.81 -16.22
N ALA A 177 -4.40 5.93 -17.01
CA ALA A 177 -5.00 4.66 -17.46
C ALA A 177 -5.48 3.81 -16.27
N ASN A 178 -4.70 3.76 -15.18
CA ASN A 178 -5.04 3.02 -13.96
C ASN A 178 -6.26 3.55 -13.22
N THR A 179 -6.70 4.79 -13.49
CA THR A 179 -7.92 5.34 -12.89
C THR A 179 -9.19 4.98 -13.67
N ALA A 180 -9.08 4.50 -14.91
CA ALA A 180 -10.23 4.20 -15.77
C ALA A 180 -11.27 3.24 -15.15
N PRO A 181 -10.87 2.14 -14.46
CA PRO A 181 -11.82 1.26 -13.82
C PRO A 181 -12.71 1.98 -12.79
N LEU A 182 -12.17 2.95 -12.08
CA LEU A 182 -12.92 3.73 -11.09
C LEU A 182 -13.83 4.78 -11.72
N TRP A 183 -13.37 5.45 -12.78
CA TRP A 183 -14.20 6.41 -13.50
C TRP A 183 -15.42 5.75 -14.14
N ILE A 184 -15.24 4.57 -14.74
CA ILE A 184 -16.35 3.76 -15.28
C ILE A 184 -17.25 3.26 -14.16
N PHE A 185 -16.67 2.80 -13.04
CA PHE A 185 -17.44 2.39 -11.87
C PHE A 185 -18.37 3.51 -11.38
N VAL A 186 -17.84 4.72 -11.23
CA VAL A 186 -18.58 5.92 -10.84
C VAL A 186 -19.69 6.23 -11.85
N CYS A 187 -19.39 6.21 -13.14
CA CYS A 187 -20.36 6.46 -14.21
C CYS A 187 -21.54 5.49 -14.18
N LEU A 188 -21.34 4.24 -13.75
CA LEU A 188 -22.38 3.22 -13.69
C LEU A 188 -23.16 3.24 -12.38
N THR A 189 -22.51 3.54 -11.25
CA THR A 189 -23.09 3.37 -9.91
C THR A 189 -23.73 4.63 -9.35
N LEU A 190 -23.22 5.82 -9.69
CA LEU A 190 -23.75 7.11 -9.21
C LEU A 190 -24.81 7.71 -10.14
N ARG A 191 -25.53 6.87 -10.88
CA ARG A 191 -26.69 7.27 -11.68
C ARG A 191 -27.97 7.24 -10.84
N PRO A 192 -28.96 8.12 -11.11
CA PRO A 192 -30.23 8.15 -10.39
C PRO A 192 -31.01 6.82 -10.40
N ARG A 193 -30.79 5.98 -11.42
CA ARG A 193 -31.46 4.67 -11.60
C ARG A 193 -30.44 3.55 -11.76
N CYS A 194 -29.58 3.34 -10.76
CA CYS A 194 -28.64 2.22 -10.78
C CYS A 194 -29.37 0.90 -10.49
N SER A 195 -29.39 -0.02 -11.47
CA SER A 195 -29.95 -1.36 -11.28
C SER A 195 -28.91 -2.32 -10.66
N ARG A 196 -29.38 -3.45 -10.12
CA ARG A 196 -28.49 -4.51 -9.63
C ARG A 196 -27.54 -5.01 -10.73
N LEU A 197 -28.04 -5.14 -11.96
CA LEU A 197 -27.24 -5.55 -13.12
C LEU A 197 -26.11 -4.53 -13.38
N MET A 198 -26.40 -3.24 -13.35
CA MET A 198 -25.38 -2.20 -13.53
C MET A 198 -24.33 -2.24 -12.43
N THR A 199 -24.72 -2.48 -11.18
CA THR A 199 -23.78 -2.64 -10.07
C THR A 199 -22.87 -3.86 -10.30
N THR A 200 -23.43 -5.00 -10.70
CA THR A 200 -22.65 -6.20 -11.02
C THR A 200 -21.66 -5.95 -12.15
N VAL A 201 -22.11 -5.32 -13.25
CA VAL A 201 -21.24 -4.95 -14.38
C VAL A 201 -20.15 -3.98 -13.93
N ALA A 202 -20.47 -3.01 -13.07
CA ALA A 202 -19.52 -2.02 -12.56
C ALA A 202 -18.41 -2.67 -11.73
N PHE A 203 -18.70 -3.71 -10.94
CA PHE A 203 -17.66 -4.46 -10.22
C PHE A 203 -16.90 -5.43 -11.15
N ALA A 204 -17.58 -6.10 -12.07
CA ALA A 204 -16.95 -7.04 -13.00
C ALA A 204 -15.92 -6.35 -13.90
N GLN A 205 -16.23 -5.15 -14.41
CA GLN A 205 -15.30 -4.39 -15.26
C GLN A 205 -14.02 -3.96 -14.52
N ILE A 206 -14.03 -3.85 -13.18
CA ILE A 206 -12.81 -3.54 -12.42
C ILE A 206 -11.77 -4.64 -12.62
N GLY A 207 -12.19 -5.91 -12.69
CA GLY A 207 -11.29 -7.01 -12.98
C GLY A 207 -10.68 -6.89 -14.38
N VAL A 208 -11.53 -6.67 -15.39
CA VAL A 208 -11.10 -6.60 -16.81
C VAL A 208 -10.22 -5.37 -17.07
N LEU A 209 -10.70 -4.17 -16.74
CA LEU A 209 -9.95 -2.94 -16.99
C LEU A 209 -8.78 -2.77 -16.02
N GLY A 210 -8.89 -3.27 -14.79
CA GLY A 210 -7.76 -3.33 -13.87
C GLY A 210 -6.66 -4.25 -14.40
N TRP A 211 -7.03 -5.38 -15.01
CA TRP A 211 -6.08 -6.24 -15.70
C TRP A 211 -5.39 -5.50 -16.85
N LEU A 212 -6.16 -4.92 -17.78
CA LEU A 212 -5.60 -4.21 -18.93
C LEU A 212 -4.74 -2.99 -18.54
N ALA A 213 -5.14 -2.23 -17.53
CA ALA A 213 -4.42 -1.02 -17.12
C ALA A 213 -3.15 -1.32 -16.29
N SER A 214 -3.20 -2.37 -15.45
CA SER A 214 -2.20 -2.61 -14.41
C SER A 214 -1.72 -4.06 -14.35
N GLY A 215 -2.64 -5.02 -14.44
CA GLY A 215 -2.37 -6.45 -14.25
C GLY A 215 -1.41 -7.03 -15.27
N VAL A 216 -1.57 -6.69 -16.56
CA VAL A 216 -0.69 -7.18 -17.65
C VAL A 216 0.77 -6.77 -17.42
N PHE A 217 1.00 -5.64 -16.75
CA PHE A 217 2.35 -5.16 -16.41
C PHE A 217 2.86 -5.68 -15.06
N GLY A 218 2.27 -6.75 -14.51
CA GLY A 218 2.65 -7.32 -13.21
C GLY A 218 2.22 -6.49 -11.98
N ASN A 219 1.49 -5.39 -12.16
CA ASN A 219 1.08 -4.51 -11.07
C ASN A 219 -0.29 -4.92 -10.50
N ARG A 220 -0.29 -5.88 -9.58
CA ARG A 220 -1.50 -6.37 -8.89
C ARG A 220 -2.13 -5.34 -7.96
N GLN A 221 -1.32 -4.45 -7.39
CA GLN A 221 -1.79 -3.43 -6.45
C GLN A 221 -2.81 -2.49 -7.10
N GLY A 222 -2.65 -2.20 -8.40
CA GLY A 222 -3.62 -1.39 -9.15
C GLY A 222 -5.04 -1.97 -9.12
N ILE A 223 -5.18 -3.29 -9.28
CA ILE A 223 -6.48 -3.99 -9.24
C ILE A 223 -7.06 -3.98 -7.83
N ILE A 224 -6.23 -4.30 -6.82
CA ILE A 224 -6.65 -4.37 -5.42
C ILE A 224 -7.13 -3.00 -4.93
N PHE A 225 -6.38 -1.93 -5.22
CA PHE A 225 -6.77 -0.57 -4.83
C PHE A 225 -8.02 -0.09 -5.57
N ALA A 226 -8.13 -0.33 -6.88
CA ALA A 226 -9.33 0.00 -7.62
C ALA A 226 -10.57 -0.68 -7.02
N TYR A 227 -10.47 -1.96 -6.66
CA TYR A 227 -11.56 -2.65 -6.00
C TYR A 227 -11.88 -2.08 -4.60
N LEU A 228 -10.85 -1.86 -3.78
CA LEU A 228 -11.00 -1.30 -2.42
C LEU A 228 -11.70 0.07 -2.46
N PHE A 229 -11.29 0.94 -3.37
CA PHE A 229 -11.87 2.27 -3.54
C PHE A 229 -13.29 2.20 -4.09
N ALA A 230 -13.56 1.34 -5.08
CA ALA A 230 -14.91 1.14 -5.60
C ALA A 230 -15.86 0.63 -4.51
N ALA A 231 -15.45 -0.38 -3.73
CA ALA A 231 -16.24 -0.90 -2.62
C ALA A 231 -16.50 0.15 -1.54
N SER A 232 -15.50 0.97 -1.22
CA SER A 232 -15.64 2.05 -0.23
C SER A 232 -16.54 3.19 -0.74
N ILE A 233 -16.35 3.63 -1.99
CA ILE A 233 -17.21 4.61 -2.66
C ILE A 233 -18.64 4.12 -2.68
N TYR A 234 -18.87 2.87 -3.07
CA TYR A 234 -20.19 2.25 -3.05
C TYR A 234 -20.80 2.23 -1.65
N HIS A 235 -20.04 1.79 -0.65
CA HIS A 235 -20.49 1.72 0.73
C HIS A 235 -20.96 3.09 1.26
N PHE A 236 -20.22 4.17 0.94
CA PHE A 236 -20.50 5.49 1.48
C PHE A 236 -21.43 6.36 0.62
N LEU A 237 -21.49 6.17 -0.70
CA LEU A 237 -22.30 7.01 -1.62
C LEU A 237 -23.52 6.31 -2.22
N VAL A 238 -23.53 4.98 -2.31
CA VAL A 238 -24.58 4.24 -3.03
C VAL A 238 -25.42 3.43 -2.05
N ALA A 239 -24.83 2.43 -1.40
CA ALA A 239 -25.53 1.57 -0.47
C ALA A 239 -24.56 0.94 0.55
N PRO A 240 -24.94 0.88 1.84
CA PRO A 240 -24.08 0.33 2.88
C PRO A 240 -23.84 -1.16 2.65
N ILE A 241 -22.57 -1.52 2.50
CA ILE A 241 -22.11 -2.91 2.46
C ILE A 241 -22.16 -3.50 3.87
N SER A 242 -22.82 -4.66 4.01
CA SER A 242 -22.87 -5.38 5.29
C SER A 242 -21.47 -5.88 5.72
N ARG A 243 -21.22 -6.00 7.02
CA ARG A 243 -19.95 -6.52 7.55
C ARG A 243 -19.60 -7.92 7.01
N ARG A 244 -20.62 -8.78 6.84
CA ARG A 244 -20.44 -10.14 6.30
C ARG A 244 -19.99 -10.08 4.83
N THR A 245 -20.64 -9.24 4.02
CA THR A 245 -20.27 -9.05 2.61
C THR A 245 -18.87 -8.47 2.49
N ALA A 246 -18.53 -7.45 3.29
CA ALA A 246 -17.19 -6.86 3.30
C ALA A 246 -16.11 -7.89 3.67
N LYS A 247 -16.36 -8.74 4.67
CA LYS A 247 -15.45 -9.83 5.06
C LYS A 247 -15.27 -10.85 3.93
N MET A 248 -16.36 -11.33 3.33
CA MET A 248 -16.30 -12.29 2.22
C MET A 248 -15.56 -11.71 1.00
N SER A 249 -15.83 -10.45 0.67
CA SER A 249 -15.17 -9.68 -0.38
C SER A 249 -13.66 -9.55 -0.12
N ALA A 250 -13.25 -9.22 1.11
CA ALA A 250 -11.84 -9.13 1.49
C ALA A 250 -11.12 -10.49 1.40
N ILE A 251 -11.77 -11.57 1.83
CA ILE A 251 -11.23 -12.94 1.72
C ILE A 251 -11.06 -13.32 0.25
N LEU A 252 -12.09 -13.09 -0.58
CA LEU A 252 -12.02 -13.37 -2.02
C LEU A 252 -10.88 -12.60 -2.69
N MET A 253 -10.72 -11.31 -2.35
CA MET A 253 -9.63 -10.50 -2.89
C MET A 253 -8.26 -11.01 -2.45
N ALA A 254 -8.11 -11.45 -1.20
CA ALA A 254 -6.87 -12.06 -0.71
C ALA A 254 -6.56 -13.36 -1.49
N VAL A 255 -7.56 -14.22 -1.71
CA VAL A 255 -7.41 -15.44 -2.51
C VAL A 255 -7.01 -15.10 -3.95
N VAL A 256 -7.66 -14.14 -4.59
CA VAL A 256 -7.30 -13.70 -5.95
C VAL A 256 -5.87 -13.15 -5.99
N ALA A 257 -5.46 -12.35 -5.00
CA ALA A 257 -4.09 -11.83 -4.92
C ALA A 257 -3.04 -12.94 -4.78
N LEU A 258 -3.37 -14.01 -4.03
CA LEU A 258 -2.54 -15.21 -3.90
C LEU A 258 -2.53 -16.05 -5.18
N VAL A 259 -3.68 -16.22 -5.84
CA VAL A 259 -3.75 -16.97 -7.11
C VAL A 259 -2.97 -16.26 -8.20
N LEU A 260 -3.03 -14.93 -8.27
CA LEU A 260 -2.23 -14.13 -9.21
C LEU A 260 -0.75 -14.04 -8.80
N MET A 261 -0.34 -14.72 -7.72
CA MET A 261 1.03 -14.70 -7.22
C MET A 261 2.07 -15.18 -8.26
N PRO A 262 1.90 -16.36 -8.87
CA PRO A 262 2.84 -16.96 -9.83
C PRO A 262 3.06 -16.08 -11.07
N ILE A 263 2.00 -15.44 -11.60
CA ILE A 263 2.08 -14.59 -12.81
C ILE A 263 3.10 -13.45 -12.64
N LYS A 264 3.14 -12.78 -11.47
CA LYS A 264 4.12 -11.69 -11.26
C LYS A 264 5.55 -12.20 -11.39
N PHE A 265 5.77 -13.46 -11.07
CA PHE A 265 7.07 -14.09 -11.12
C PHE A 265 7.36 -14.78 -12.45
N GLY A 266 6.42 -14.77 -13.41
CA GLY A 266 6.59 -15.47 -14.68
C GLY A 266 6.57 -17.00 -14.52
N ILE A 267 5.94 -17.50 -13.46
CA ILE A 267 5.76 -18.94 -13.26
C ILE A 267 4.44 -19.33 -13.92
N ASP A 268 4.49 -20.28 -14.86
CA ASP A 268 3.31 -20.85 -15.51
C ASP A 268 2.47 -21.65 -14.50
N TYR A 269 1.15 -21.60 -14.63
CA TYR A 269 0.24 -22.36 -13.80
C TYR A 269 0.29 -23.86 -14.05
N SER A 270 0.83 -24.30 -15.18
CA SER A 270 1.14 -25.71 -15.44
C SER A 270 2.16 -26.28 -14.43
N ASP A 271 3.03 -25.41 -13.87
CA ASP A 271 4.07 -25.74 -12.91
C ASP A 271 3.64 -25.52 -11.43
N LEU A 272 2.33 -25.36 -11.16
CA LEU A 272 1.82 -25.13 -9.79
C LEU A 272 2.26 -26.20 -8.78
N GLY A 273 2.43 -27.45 -9.22
CA GLY A 273 2.89 -28.56 -8.37
C GLY A 273 4.31 -28.37 -7.82
N ASN A 274 5.16 -27.63 -8.55
CA ASN A 274 6.55 -27.32 -8.20
C ASN A 274 6.75 -25.83 -7.94
N LEU A 275 5.68 -25.11 -7.56
CA LEU A 275 5.69 -23.64 -7.45
C LEU A 275 6.80 -23.13 -6.53
N THR A 276 7.04 -23.80 -5.40
CA THR A 276 8.09 -23.43 -4.44
C THR A 276 9.48 -23.62 -5.04
N GLU A 277 9.73 -24.72 -5.72
CA GLU A 277 11.01 -25.03 -6.37
C GLU A 277 11.29 -24.06 -7.52
N ARG A 278 10.31 -23.85 -8.41
CA ARG A 278 10.42 -22.87 -9.51
C ARG A 278 10.64 -21.44 -9.01
N PHE A 279 9.94 -21.08 -7.94
CA PHE A 279 10.10 -19.77 -7.31
C PHE A 279 11.49 -19.61 -6.71
N ALA A 280 12.01 -20.66 -6.07
CA ALA A 280 13.36 -20.69 -5.54
C ALA A 280 14.40 -20.60 -6.65
N ASP A 281 14.27 -21.41 -7.70
CA ASP A 281 15.18 -21.46 -8.85
C ASP A 281 15.22 -20.13 -9.62
N GLN A 282 14.07 -19.57 -9.98
CA GLN A 282 14.00 -18.30 -10.72
C GLN A 282 14.60 -17.12 -9.95
N ARG A 283 14.74 -17.24 -8.63
CA ARG A 283 15.17 -16.16 -7.76
C ARG A 283 16.44 -16.46 -7.00
N SER A 284 17.12 -17.57 -7.28
CA SER A 284 18.30 -18.02 -6.54
C SER A 284 18.08 -18.02 -5.02
N LEU A 285 16.90 -18.51 -4.58
CA LEU A 285 16.54 -18.65 -3.17
C LEU A 285 16.63 -20.10 -2.72
N GLU A 286 16.67 -20.35 -1.42
CA GLU A 286 16.59 -21.73 -0.91
C GLU A 286 15.15 -22.29 -1.07
N LEU A 287 15.04 -23.61 -1.30
CA LEU A 287 13.76 -24.33 -1.49
C LEU A 287 12.76 -24.19 -0.32
N SER A 288 13.20 -23.79 0.87
CA SER A 288 12.31 -23.48 2.01
C SER A 288 11.45 -22.23 1.79
N MET A 289 11.79 -21.40 0.79
CA MET A 289 11.28 -20.04 0.63
C MET A 289 10.16 -19.95 -0.43
N GLY A 290 8.99 -20.47 -0.08
CA GLY A 290 7.82 -20.39 -0.96
C GLY A 290 7.27 -18.97 -1.18
N PRO A 291 6.45 -18.77 -2.22
CA PRO A 291 5.91 -17.46 -2.59
C PRO A 291 5.04 -16.81 -1.48
N VAL A 292 4.42 -17.63 -0.62
CA VAL A 292 3.65 -17.15 0.55
C VAL A 292 4.58 -16.57 1.61
N SER A 293 5.69 -17.24 1.95
CA SER A 293 6.69 -16.71 2.88
C SER A 293 7.31 -15.42 2.35
N PHE A 294 7.59 -15.36 1.04
CA PHE A 294 8.03 -14.13 0.38
C PHE A 294 7.02 -13.00 0.58
N PHE A 295 5.74 -13.24 0.33
CA PHE A 295 4.72 -12.21 0.53
C PHE A 295 4.56 -11.77 1.99
N LEU A 296 4.54 -12.73 2.93
CA LEU A 296 4.31 -12.44 4.35
C LEU A 296 5.51 -11.75 5.01
N PHE A 297 6.72 -12.25 4.80
CA PHE A 297 7.90 -11.71 5.46
C PHE A 297 8.50 -10.57 4.67
N ARG A 298 8.79 -10.79 3.39
CA ARG A 298 9.42 -9.75 2.58
C ARG A 298 8.45 -8.63 2.27
N ASP A 299 7.22 -8.91 1.82
CA ASP A 299 6.33 -7.83 1.37
C ASP A 299 5.61 -7.07 2.51
N LEU A 300 5.31 -7.73 3.64
CA LEU A 300 4.55 -7.14 4.75
C LEU A 300 5.35 -6.85 6.03
N SER A 301 6.36 -7.67 6.37
CA SER A 301 7.16 -7.49 7.60
C SER A 301 8.27 -6.46 7.40
N ARG A 302 9.03 -6.60 6.29
CA ARG A 302 10.21 -5.77 5.95
C ARG A 302 11.29 -5.80 7.05
N PHE A 303 11.21 -6.76 7.96
CA PHE A 303 12.09 -6.87 9.12
C PHE A 303 13.54 -7.11 8.69
N ASP A 304 13.74 -8.12 7.84
CA ASP A 304 15.04 -8.48 7.26
C ASP A 304 15.76 -7.30 6.60
N VAL A 305 15.11 -6.63 5.64
CA VAL A 305 15.68 -5.47 4.92
C VAL A 305 15.99 -4.32 5.87
N GLN A 306 15.16 -4.07 6.88
CA GLN A 306 15.40 -2.99 7.84
C GLN A 306 16.53 -3.33 8.82
N THR A 307 16.68 -4.58 9.24
CA THR A 307 17.81 -5.00 10.10
C THR A 307 19.14 -4.92 9.37
N GLN A 308 19.16 -5.30 8.08
CA GLN A 308 20.32 -5.15 7.21
C GLN A 308 20.66 -3.68 6.96
N ALA A 309 19.64 -2.84 6.73
CA ALA A 309 19.83 -1.40 6.63
C ALA A 309 20.44 -0.80 7.91
N ILE A 310 20.04 -1.26 9.09
CA ILE A 310 20.63 -0.81 10.36
C ILE A 310 22.11 -1.20 10.43
N GLU A 311 22.44 -2.44 10.05
CA GLU A 311 23.84 -2.89 10.04
C GLU A 311 24.70 -2.02 9.13
N THR A 312 24.24 -1.75 7.91
CA THR A 312 25.00 -0.94 6.95
C THR A 312 25.08 0.53 7.36
N VAL A 313 23.98 1.15 7.76
CA VAL A 313 23.92 2.58 8.13
C VAL A 313 24.70 2.88 9.42
N THR A 314 24.94 1.88 10.27
CA THR A 314 25.76 2.04 11.48
C THR A 314 27.26 1.87 11.24
N LYS A 315 27.68 1.42 10.04
CA LYS A 315 29.09 1.44 9.65
C LYS A 315 29.54 2.90 9.47
N ASN A 316 30.73 3.25 9.96
CA ASN A 316 31.30 4.60 9.85
C ASN A 316 31.54 5.06 8.39
N THR A 317 31.39 4.18 7.41
CA THR A 317 31.62 4.43 5.99
C THR A 317 30.34 4.78 5.22
N TYR A 318 29.16 4.71 5.84
CA TYR A 318 27.91 5.02 5.16
C TYR A 318 27.61 6.52 5.20
N ASP A 319 27.64 7.17 4.05
CA ASP A 319 27.31 8.58 3.91
C ASP A 319 25.78 8.77 3.77
N LEU A 320 25.20 9.47 4.73
CA LEU A 320 23.76 9.76 4.76
C LEU A 320 23.39 10.74 3.61
N PRO A 321 22.47 10.37 2.69
CA PRO A 321 22.05 11.23 1.58
C PRO A 321 21.21 12.47 1.98
N MET A 322 20.83 12.60 3.26
CA MET A 322 20.12 13.77 3.81
C MET A 322 18.83 14.17 3.07
N GLY A 323 18.07 13.19 2.60
CA GLY A 323 16.73 13.39 2.01
C GLY A 323 16.72 13.48 0.49
N ARG A 324 17.86 13.27 -0.16
CA ARG A 324 18.00 13.18 -1.63
C ARG A 324 16.97 12.24 -2.25
N SER A 325 16.72 11.07 -1.64
CA SER A 325 15.74 10.09 -2.15
C SER A 325 14.31 10.63 -2.18
N PHE A 326 13.91 11.47 -1.23
CA PHE A 326 12.58 12.11 -1.22
C PHE A 326 12.44 13.16 -2.32
N VAL A 327 13.52 13.91 -2.59
CA VAL A 327 13.58 14.84 -3.73
C VAL A 327 13.47 14.06 -5.04
N GLY A 328 14.20 12.95 -5.16
CA GLY A 328 14.11 12.04 -6.30
C GLY A 328 12.70 11.46 -6.48
N ALA A 329 12.02 11.10 -5.39
CA ALA A 329 10.63 10.64 -5.45
C ALA A 329 9.67 11.73 -5.94
N ALA A 330 9.80 12.97 -5.47
CA ALA A 330 8.99 14.08 -5.98
C ALA A 330 9.30 14.35 -7.47
N ALA A 331 10.58 14.34 -7.85
CA ALA A 331 11.02 14.53 -9.22
C ALA A 331 10.62 13.37 -10.16
N SER A 332 10.40 12.16 -9.62
CA SER A 332 10.00 10.98 -10.40
C SER A 332 8.68 11.18 -11.15
N VAL A 333 7.82 12.08 -10.66
CA VAL A 333 6.53 12.45 -11.29
C VAL A 333 6.74 13.28 -12.55
N ILE A 334 7.83 14.05 -12.63
CA ILE A 334 8.13 14.94 -13.75
C ILE A 334 8.70 14.11 -14.89
N PRO A 335 8.08 14.07 -16.09
CA PRO A 335 8.59 13.30 -17.21
C PRO A 335 10.07 13.60 -17.51
N LYS A 336 10.88 12.56 -17.79
CA LYS A 336 12.30 12.72 -18.13
C LYS A 336 12.56 13.71 -19.28
N ALA A 337 11.62 13.83 -20.22
CA ALA A 337 11.69 14.80 -21.31
C ALA A 337 11.66 16.27 -20.85
N LEU A 338 11.17 16.56 -19.64
CA LEU A 338 11.14 17.90 -19.05
C LEU A 338 12.28 18.12 -18.04
N TRP A 339 12.80 17.04 -17.45
CA TRP A 339 13.91 17.09 -16.50
C TRP A 339 14.72 15.80 -16.61
N GLU A 340 15.74 15.84 -17.46
CA GLU A 340 16.58 14.69 -17.76
C GLU A 340 17.47 14.33 -16.57
N ASP A 341 18.18 15.33 -16.01
CA ASP A 341 19.08 15.19 -14.86
C ASP A 341 18.36 15.25 -13.50
N ARG A 342 17.16 14.67 -13.42
CA ARG A 342 16.42 14.63 -12.15
C ARG A 342 17.10 13.68 -11.16
N PRO A 343 17.10 13.98 -9.85
CA PRO A 343 17.68 13.08 -8.86
C PRO A 343 17.08 11.68 -8.95
N SER A 344 17.93 10.67 -8.88
CA SER A 344 17.51 9.27 -8.78
C SER A 344 16.66 9.06 -7.52
N THR A 345 15.77 8.07 -7.58
CA THR A 345 14.91 7.72 -6.44
C THR A 345 15.70 6.95 -5.38
N PHE A 346 15.01 6.54 -4.31
CA PHE A 346 15.56 5.64 -3.27
C PHE A 346 16.17 4.33 -3.81
N ALA A 347 15.97 4.01 -5.08
CA ALA A 347 16.60 2.88 -5.75
C ALA A 347 18.13 2.87 -5.66
N GLU A 348 18.77 4.04 -5.61
CA GLU A 348 20.22 4.13 -5.46
C GLU A 348 20.65 3.69 -4.06
N GLU A 349 20.18 4.36 -3.00
CA GLU A 349 20.58 4.08 -1.62
C GLU A 349 20.31 2.64 -1.20
N LYS A 350 19.14 2.11 -1.58
CA LYS A 350 18.76 0.76 -1.19
C LYS A 350 19.62 -0.28 -1.89
N SER A 351 20.11 0.00 -3.10
CA SER A 351 21.04 -0.88 -3.81
C SER A 351 22.38 -0.86 -3.09
N ASP A 352 22.92 0.32 -2.76
CA ASP A 352 24.15 0.43 -1.96
C ASP A 352 24.09 -0.33 -0.63
N ILE A 353 22.93 -0.29 0.04
CA ILE A 353 22.73 -1.01 1.31
C ILE A 353 22.80 -2.53 1.14
N VAL A 354 22.26 -3.07 0.04
CA VAL A 354 22.12 -4.53 -0.16
C VAL A 354 23.14 -5.13 -1.11
N ASN A 355 23.90 -4.33 -1.86
CA ASN A 355 24.81 -4.80 -2.90
C ASN A 355 25.83 -5.83 -2.38
N GLU A 356 26.27 -5.73 -1.11
CA GLU A 356 27.20 -6.68 -0.50
C GLU A 356 26.54 -8.01 -0.06
N VAL A 357 25.21 -8.03 0.09
CA VAL A 357 24.47 -9.11 0.77
C VAL A 357 23.40 -9.75 -0.13
N GLN A 358 23.04 -9.10 -1.25
CA GLN A 358 22.04 -9.61 -2.17
C GLN A 358 22.62 -10.68 -3.09
N SER A 359 22.00 -11.85 -3.09
CA SER A 359 22.43 -13.01 -3.88
C SER A 359 22.26 -12.85 -5.39
N SER A 360 21.42 -11.91 -5.86
CA SER A 360 21.02 -11.86 -7.28
C SER A 360 21.96 -11.08 -8.22
N GLY A 361 23.03 -10.47 -7.72
CA GLY A 361 24.06 -9.81 -8.55
C GLY A 361 23.57 -8.63 -9.41
N ASP A 362 22.32 -8.17 -9.23
CA ASP A 362 21.75 -7.03 -9.95
C ASP A 362 22.34 -5.71 -9.44
N ALA A 363 22.63 -4.77 -10.35
CA ALA A 363 23.16 -3.45 -10.01
C ALA A 363 22.14 -2.55 -9.28
N GLU A 364 20.84 -2.85 -9.39
CA GLU A 364 19.78 -2.15 -8.67
C GLU A 364 18.77 -3.13 -8.07
N THR A 365 18.41 -2.93 -6.81
CA THR A 365 17.43 -3.80 -6.13
C THR A 365 15.99 -3.32 -6.30
N THR A 366 15.04 -4.25 -6.35
CA THR A 366 13.59 -3.93 -6.36
C THR A 366 12.94 -4.07 -4.98
N LEU A 367 13.74 -4.40 -3.96
CA LEU A 367 13.28 -4.52 -2.59
C LEU A 367 12.72 -3.18 -2.08
N LEU A 368 11.61 -3.25 -1.38
CA LEU A 368 11.06 -2.09 -0.67
C LEU A 368 11.48 -2.20 0.78
N PHE A 369 11.83 -1.07 1.39
CA PHE A 369 12.25 -0.98 2.78
C PHE A 369 11.12 -0.42 3.65
N GLY A 370 10.15 0.25 3.03
CA GLY A 370 9.15 1.06 3.70
C GLY A 370 9.75 2.38 4.14
N MET A 371 8.89 3.37 4.41
CA MET A 371 9.36 4.68 4.83
C MET A 371 10.25 4.67 6.07
N PRO A 372 10.04 3.82 7.11
CA PRO A 372 11.00 3.76 8.22
C PRO A 372 12.42 3.39 7.78
N GLY A 373 12.56 2.44 6.84
CA GLY A 373 13.87 2.05 6.31
C GLY A 373 14.46 3.11 5.37
N GLU A 374 13.66 3.81 4.59
CA GLU A 374 14.14 4.94 3.78
C GLU A 374 14.57 6.14 4.66
N PHE A 375 13.82 6.44 5.71
CA PHE A 375 14.20 7.46 6.69
C PHE A 375 15.49 7.10 7.42
N LEU A 376 15.69 5.81 7.72
CA LEU A 376 16.93 5.29 8.28
C LEU A 376 18.11 5.52 7.34
N ALA A 377 17.97 5.15 6.06
CA ALA A 377 19.00 5.37 5.06
C ALA A 377 19.34 6.86 4.89
N ASN A 378 18.35 7.76 4.96
CA ASN A 378 18.57 9.20 4.76
C ASN A 378 19.09 9.95 5.99
N PHE A 379 18.66 9.57 7.18
CA PHE A 379 18.88 10.37 8.40
C PHE A 379 19.35 9.53 9.61
N GLY A 380 19.77 8.29 9.39
CA GLY A 380 20.24 7.38 10.42
C GLY A 380 19.13 6.93 11.39
N LEU A 381 19.56 6.46 12.56
CA LEU A 381 18.67 5.86 13.58
C LEU A 381 17.57 6.84 14.04
N ILE A 382 17.87 8.13 14.09
CA ILE A 382 16.91 9.18 14.45
C ILE A 382 15.82 9.29 13.38
N GLY A 383 16.20 9.22 12.11
CA GLY A 383 15.27 9.17 10.98
C GLY A 383 14.23 8.08 11.13
N TYR A 384 14.69 6.86 11.43
CA TYR A 384 13.80 5.71 11.64
C TYR A 384 12.71 6.01 12.66
N VAL A 385 13.09 6.51 13.84
CA VAL A 385 12.15 6.83 14.93
C VAL A 385 11.19 7.96 14.55
N LEU A 386 11.71 9.04 13.95
CA LEU A 386 10.90 10.19 13.56
C LEU A 386 9.87 9.86 12.47
N SER A 387 10.14 8.87 11.62
CA SER A 387 9.21 8.43 10.56
C SER A 387 7.84 8.04 11.11
N PHE A 388 7.75 7.53 12.34
CA PHE A 388 6.52 7.09 12.99
C PHE A 388 5.56 8.24 13.35
N SER A 389 6.03 9.50 13.33
CA SER A 389 5.17 10.66 13.50
C SER A 389 4.25 10.91 12.28
N LEU A 390 4.72 10.58 11.07
CA LEU A 390 4.00 10.85 9.82
C LEU A 390 2.69 10.06 9.70
N PRO A 391 2.62 8.74 10.01
CA PRO A 391 1.37 8.01 10.07
C PRO A 391 0.34 8.62 11.03
N ALA A 392 0.75 9.14 12.20
CA ALA A 392 -0.16 9.84 13.10
C ALA A 392 -0.73 11.11 12.45
N LEU A 393 0.12 11.91 11.79
CA LEU A 393 -0.33 13.10 11.07
C LEU A 393 -1.30 12.74 9.92
N LEU A 394 -1.00 11.69 9.17
CA LEU A 394 -1.88 11.20 8.10
C LEU A 394 -3.24 10.76 8.65
N MET A 395 -3.27 10.07 9.78
CA MET A 395 -4.54 9.70 10.43
C MET A 395 -5.36 10.90 10.87
N VAL A 396 -4.71 11.91 11.45
CA VAL A 396 -5.37 13.16 11.83
C VAL A 396 -5.91 13.86 10.60
N ALA A 397 -5.14 13.90 9.49
CA ALA A 397 -5.58 14.47 8.23
C ALA A 397 -6.82 13.74 7.67
N VAL A 398 -6.77 12.40 7.59
CA VAL A 398 -7.91 11.56 7.14
C VAL A 398 -9.16 11.80 8.00
N ASN A 399 -9.00 11.86 9.32
CA ASN A 399 -10.14 12.11 10.22
C ASN A 399 -10.65 13.56 10.12
N SER A 400 -9.76 14.54 9.91
CA SER A 400 -10.16 15.94 9.73
C SER A 400 -11.02 16.16 8.49
N ILE A 401 -10.68 15.47 7.39
CA ILE A 401 -11.48 15.47 6.15
C ILE A 401 -12.84 14.79 6.41
N SER A 402 -12.87 13.77 7.27
CA SER A 402 -14.12 13.14 7.70
C SER A 402 -15.01 14.07 8.53
N GLY A 403 -14.42 14.97 9.31
CA GLY A 403 -15.14 15.95 10.11
C GLY A 403 -15.64 17.18 9.34
N SER A 404 -15.27 17.31 8.06
CA SER A 404 -15.81 18.34 7.17
C SER A 404 -17.27 18.03 6.86
N ARG A 405 -18.15 19.01 7.10
CA ARG A 405 -19.57 18.93 6.72
C ARG A 405 -19.76 18.77 5.20
N ASN A 406 -18.74 19.10 4.41
CA ASN A 406 -18.77 19.03 2.96
C ASN A 406 -18.42 17.61 2.47
N ARG A 407 -19.46 16.84 2.14
CA ARG A 407 -19.38 15.44 1.67
C ARG A 407 -18.67 15.28 0.33
N LYS A 408 -18.42 16.35 -0.41
CA LYS A 408 -17.65 16.32 -1.66
C LYS A 408 -16.24 15.76 -1.48
N TRP A 409 -15.66 15.84 -0.28
CA TRP A 409 -14.33 15.32 0.03
C TRP A 409 -14.31 13.82 0.37
N LEU A 410 -15.44 13.13 0.30
CA LEU A 410 -15.50 11.70 0.61
C LEU A 410 -14.62 10.80 -0.29
N PRO A 411 -14.52 11.01 -1.62
CA PRO A 411 -13.57 10.25 -2.44
C PRO A 411 -12.13 10.44 -1.99
N LEU A 412 -11.76 11.67 -1.61
CA LEU A 412 -10.45 11.99 -1.06
C LEU A 412 -10.21 11.25 0.26
N LYS A 413 -11.19 11.22 1.16
CA LYS A 413 -11.12 10.40 2.39
C LYS A 413 -10.87 8.92 2.07
N VAL A 414 -11.62 8.34 1.14
CA VAL A 414 -11.51 6.92 0.77
C VAL A 414 -10.10 6.59 0.29
N VAL A 415 -9.53 7.43 -0.57
CA VAL A 415 -8.18 7.22 -1.12
C VAL A 415 -7.07 7.55 -0.11
N LEU A 416 -7.28 8.48 0.81
CA LEU A 416 -6.28 8.77 1.85
C LEU A 416 -6.26 7.73 2.97
N MET A 417 -7.36 6.98 3.17
CA MET A 417 -7.48 6.02 4.28
C MET A 417 -6.37 4.96 4.35
N PRO A 418 -5.89 4.36 3.23
CA PRO A 418 -4.80 3.39 3.29
C PRO A 418 -3.42 4.00 3.55
N LEU A 419 -3.21 5.31 3.32
CA LEU A 419 -1.87 5.92 3.37
C LEU A 419 -1.10 5.67 4.68
N PRO A 420 -1.70 5.76 5.89
CA PRO A 420 -0.97 5.46 7.12
C PRO A 420 -0.40 4.03 7.16
N PHE A 421 -1.07 3.07 6.51
CA PHE A 421 -0.61 1.68 6.39
C PHE A 421 0.47 1.57 5.31
N LEU A 422 0.21 2.15 4.14
CA LEU A 422 1.14 2.12 3.01
C LEU A 422 2.45 2.82 3.31
N PHE A 423 2.45 3.81 4.21
CA PHE A 423 3.67 4.45 4.69
C PHE A 423 4.68 3.44 5.24
N PHE A 424 4.25 2.38 5.94
CA PHE A 424 5.15 1.34 6.43
C PHE A 424 5.56 0.33 5.37
N LEU A 425 4.79 0.20 4.28
CA LEU A 425 4.97 -0.84 3.27
C LEU A 425 5.71 -0.35 2.02
N PHE A 426 5.61 0.94 1.71
CA PHE A 426 6.08 1.55 0.48
C PHE A 426 7.20 2.56 0.74
N ASP A 427 8.12 2.65 -0.21
CA ASP A 427 9.11 3.72 -0.28
C ASP A 427 8.47 4.98 -0.91
N SER A 428 9.17 6.10 -0.82
CA SER A 428 8.70 7.42 -1.21
C SER A 428 8.32 7.53 -2.69
N ASN A 429 9.03 6.85 -3.60
CA ASN A 429 8.72 6.84 -5.04
C ASN A 429 7.39 6.12 -5.32
N VAL A 430 7.13 5.00 -4.64
CA VAL A 430 5.86 4.27 -4.75
C VAL A 430 4.72 5.09 -4.15
N LEU A 431 4.95 5.78 -3.03
CA LEU A 431 3.97 6.70 -2.45
C LEU A 431 3.70 7.91 -3.35
N ALA A 432 4.72 8.52 -3.94
CA ALA A 432 4.57 9.64 -4.88
C ALA A 432 3.69 9.22 -6.07
N TYR A 433 3.97 8.04 -6.62
CA TYR A 433 3.17 7.48 -7.70
C TYR A 433 1.72 7.15 -7.28
N TYR A 434 1.51 6.63 -6.06
CA TYR A 434 0.18 6.45 -5.48
C TYR A 434 -0.58 7.78 -5.36
N VAL A 435 0.08 8.83 -4.88
CA VAL A 435 -0.49 10.18 -4.73
C VAL A 435 -0.93 10.72 -6.09
N VAL A 436 -0.07 10.67 -7.09
CA VAL A 436 -0.42 11.13 -8.45
C VAL A 436 -1.59 10.32 -8.99
N ARG A 437 -1.47 8.99 -8.98
CA ARG A 437 -2.45 8.07 -9.55
C ARG A 437 -3.84 8.22 -8.91
N TRP A 438 -3.92 8.15 -7.59
CA TRP A 438 -5.22 8.03 -6.92
C TRP A 438 -5.73 9.31 -6.30
N ILE A 439 -4.84 10.19 -5.82
CA ILE A 439 -5.26 11.44 -5.18
C ILE A 439 -5.44 12.51 -6.25
N VAL A 440 -4.40 12.78 -7.04
CA VAL A 440 -4.40 13.87 -8.02
C VAL A 440 -5.28 13.55 -9.23
N LEU A 441 -5.16 12.35 -9.81
CA LEU A 441 -5.87 12.00 -11.04
C LEU A 441 -7.27 11.42 -10.84
N PHE A 442 -7.63 11.01 -9.62
CA PHE A 442 -8.95 10.45 -9.33
C PHE A 442 -9.69 11.19 -8.21
N ALA A 443 -9.22 11.12 -6.97
CA ALA A 443 -10.02 11.54 -5.82
C ALA A 443 -10.26 13.06 -5.75
N LEU A 444 -9.27 13.88 -6.09
CA LEU A 444 -9.42 15.34 -6.16
C LEU A 444 -10.40 15.73 -7.26
N PRO A 445 -10.24 15.32 -8.55
CA PRO A 445 -11.25 15.55 -9.58
C PRO A 445 -12.63 15.05 -9.19
N MET A 446 -12.71 13.86 -8.58
CA MET A 446 -13.97 13.27 -8.14
C MET A 446 -14.70 14.16 -7.13
N ALA A 447 -13.95 14.80 -6.22
CA ALA A 447 -14.52 15.75 -5.26
C ALA A 447 -15.14 17.00 -5.91
N PHE A 448 -14.71 17.39 -7.11
CA PHE A 448 -15.28 18.52 -7.84
C PHE A 448 -16.44 18.14 -8.75
N VAL A 449 -16.50 16.91 -9.24
CA VAL A 449 -17.59 16.45 -10.13
C VAL A 449 -18.81 15.90 -9.40
N LEU A 450 -18.69 15.61 -8.11
CA LEU A 450 -19.81 15.17 -7.25
C LEU A 450 -20.80 16.30 -7.00
N ARG A 451 -22.10 16.00 -7.17
CA ARG A 451 -23.21 16.86 -6.78
C ARG A 451 -24.01 16.19 -5.66
N PHE A 452 -24.32 16.97 -4.64
CA PHE A 452 -25.29 16.60 -3.62
C PHE A 452 -26.52 17.46 -3.83
N SER A 453 -27.71 16.86 -3.75
CA SER A 453 -28.96 17.62 -3.78
C SER A 453 -29.06 18.45 -2.50
N GLU A 454 -28.65 19.70 -2.54
CA GLU A 454 -29.08 20.68 -1.54
C GLU A 454 -30.55 20.97 -1.84
N ASP A 455 -31.51 20.24 -1.25
CA ASP A 455 -32.86 20.78 -0.95
C ASP A 455 -33.84 19.71 -0.49
N HIS A 456 -34.20 19.76 0.80
CA HIS A 456 -35.57 19.48 1.26
C HIS A 456 -36.11 20.54 2.24
N ASN A 457 -35.27 21.47 2.74
CA ASN A 457 -35.72 22.53 3.67
C ASN A 457 -36.16 23.85 3.01
N LYS A 458 -35.89 24.10 1.71
CA LYS A 458 -36.41 25.29 1.03
C LYS A 458 -37.85 25.13 0.53
N ALA A 459 -38.27 23.90 0.21
CA ALA A 459 -39.66 23.65 -0.18
C ALA A 459 -40.66 23.78 1.00
N ALA A 460 -40.22 23.51 2.23
CA ALA A 460 -41.03 23.73 3.43
C ALA A 460 -41.06 25.20 3.89
N ALA A 461 -40.06 26.02 3.50
CA ALA A 461 -39.99 27.43 3.88
C ALA A 461 -40.85 28.36 2.99
N PHE A 462 -41.29 27.89 1.82
CA PHE A 462 -42.21 28.63 0.94
C PHE A 462 -43.63 28.06 0.89
N GLY A 463 -43.90 26.99 1.66
CA GLY A 463 -45.26 26.49 1.90
C GLY A 463 -45.97 27.30 2.99
N GLY A 464 -46.22 28.58 2.73
CA GLY A 464 -47.13 29.38 3.57
C GLY A 464 -48.55 28.80 3.51
N PRO A 465 -49.27 28.69 4.64
CA PRO A 465 -50.64 28.18 4.66
C PRO A 465 -51.65 29.26 4.23
N THR A 466 -52.67 28.82 3.49
CA THR A 466 -54.01 29.44 3.30
C THR A 466 -54.02 30.80 2.56
N SER A 467 -54.98 31.12 1.69
CA SER A 467 -56.40 30.74 1.59
C SER A 467 -56.90 30.91 0.15
#